data_AF-Q472Z8-F1
#
_entry.id   AF-Q472Z8-F1
#
_cell.length_a   1.000
_cell.length_b   1.000
_cell.length_c   1.000
_cell.angle_alpha   90.00
_cell.angle_beta   90.00
_cell.angle_gamma   90.00
#
_symmetry.space_group_name_H-M   'P 1'
#
loop_
_entity.id
_entity.type
_entity.pdbx_description
1 polymer ?
#
loop_
_entity_poly.entity_id
_entity_poly.type
_entity_poly.pdbx_seq_one_letter_code
_entity_poly.pdbx_strand_id
1 'polypeptide(L)'
;MTIRSAAWPSLAWSSAEQIRNEILRRLQENADLLVDACRDSEIPLPLRVDPGTNSGCNWRIEAFPGVTPACQAAVEAITAEMMREYDLP
;
A
#
# COMPACT_ATOMS: atom_id res chain seq x y z
N MET A 1 -18.91 -2.23 9.89
CA MET A 1 -18.76 -1.65 8.55
C MET A 1 -17.90 -2.63 7.78
N THR A 2 -18.51 -3.41 6.89
CA THR A 2 -17.83 -4.54 6.23
C THR A 2 -17.23 -4.00 4.94
N ILE A 3 -15.91 -3.87 4.90
CA ILE A 3 -15.17 -3.58 3.68
C ILE A 3 -15.47 -4.76 2.74
N ARG A 4 -16.19 -4.50 1.65
CA ARG A 4 -16.46 -5.50 0.62
C ARG A 4 -15.14 -5.77 -0.09
N SER A 5 -14.51 -6.89 0.25
CA SER A 5 -13.37 -7.45 -0.49
C SER A 5 -13.80 -7.66 -1.93
N ALA A 6 -13.39 -6.78 -2.83
CA ALA A 6 -13.42 -7.08 -4.26
C ALA A 6 -12.45 -8.25 -4.45
N ALA A 7 -12.96 -9.41 -4.90
CA ALA A 7 -12.13 -10.56 -5.20
C ALA A 7 -11.25 -10.21 -6.42
N TRP A 8 -10.01 -9.81 -6.18
CA TRP A 8 -9.01 -9.71 -7.24
C TRP A 8 -8.51 -11.12 -7.54
N PRO A 9 -8.44 -11.53 -8.82
CA PRO A 9 -7.95 -12.84 -9.19
C PRO A 9 -6.46 -12.88 -8.92
N SER A 10 -6.06 -13.46 -7.78
CA SER A 10 -4.71 -13.95 -7.46
C SER A 10 -3.62 -13.27 -8.28
N LEU A 11 -3.45 -11.96 -8.08
CA LEU A 11 -2.37 -11.21 -8.70
C LEU A 11 -1.10 -11.73 -8.04
N ALA A 12 -0.32 -12.52 -8.75
CA ALA A 12 1.10 -12.60 -8.45
C ALA A 12 1.63 -11.18 -8.72
N TRP A 13 1.73 -10.36 -7.67
CA TRP A 13 2.25 -9.00 -7.74
C TRP A 13 3.70 -9.09 -8.21
N SER A 14 3.90 -8.91 -9.51
CA SER A 14 5.17 -9.21 -10.16
C SER A 14 6.03 -7.96 -10.30
N SER A 15 5.50 -6.77 -9.99
CA SER A 15 6.20 -5.51 -10.13
C SER A 15 5.90 -4.49 -9.02
N ALA A 16 6.85 -3.61 -8.76
CA ALA A 16 6.73 -2.53 -7.78
C ALA A 16 5.62 -1.53 -8.17
N GLU A 17 5.39 -1.32 -9.46
CA GLU A 17 4.36 -0.43 -9.99
C GLU A 17 2.95 -0.94 -9.67
N GLN A 18 2.73 -2.25 -9.77
CA GLN A 18 1.44 -2.84 -9.41
C GLN A 18 1.12 -2.55 -7.95
N ILE A 19 2.08 -2.80 -7.06
CA ILE A 19 1.95 -2.58 -5.62
C ILE A 19 1.68 -1.10 -5.32
N ARG A 20 2.48 -0.18 -5.88
CA ARG A 20 2.27 1.26 -5.70
C ARG A 20 0.88 1.70 -6.19
N ASN A 21 0.47 1.24 -7.36
CA ASN A 21 -0.81 1.64 -7.95
C ASN A 21 -2.00 1.15 -7.12
N GLU A 22 -1.90 0.00 -6.47
CA GLU A 22 -2.93 -0.48 -5.55
C GLU A 22 -3.01 0.34 -4.26
N ILE A 23 -1.86 0.69 -3.67
CA ILE A 23 -1.82 1.58 -2.50
C ILE A 23 -2.49 2.91 -2.85
N LEU A 24 -2.15 3.50 -4.00
CA LEU A 24 -2.77 4.72 -4.51
C LEU A 24 -4.29 4.57 -4.72
N ARG A 25 -4.74 3.47 -5.35
CA ARG A 25 -6.16 3.18 -5.54
C ARG A 25 -6.91 3.13 -4.22
N ARG A 26 -6.39 2.38 -3.23
CA ARG A 26 -7.01 2.25 -1.90
C ARG A 26 -7.01 3.57 -1.13
N LEU A 27 -5.94 4.36 -1.23
CA LEU A 27 -5.89 5.69 -0.65
C LEU A 27 -6.96 6.61 -1.22
N GLN A 28 -7.15 6.57 -2.54
CA GLN A 28 -8.18 7.36 -3.22
C GLN A 28 -9.60 6.89 -2.88
N GLU A 29 -9.83 5.58 -2.78
CA GLU A 29 -11.13 5.03 -2.36
C GLU A 29 -11.47 5.32 -0.90
N ASN A 30 -10.45 5.53 -0.05
CA ASN A 30 -10.62 5.95 1.33
C ASN A 30 -10.45 7.46 1.52
N ALA A 31 -10.23 8.24 0.45
CA ALA A 31 -9.94 9.68 0.54
C ALA A 31 -11.09 10.48 1.15
N ASP A 32 -12.34 10.04 0.95
CA ASP A 32 -13.51 10.64 1.60
C ASP A 32 -13.43 10.57 3.14
N LEU A 33 -12.73 9.56 3.68
CA LEU A 33 -12.47 9.39 5.12
C LEU A 33 -11.14 10.02 5.55
N LEU A 34 -10.16 10.09 4.65
CA LEU A 34 -8.80 10.56 4.90
C LEU A 34 -8.59 12.05 4.62
N VAL A 35 -9.64 12.75 4.17
CA VAL A 35 -9.66 14.17 3.76
C VAL A 35 -8.84 14.37 2.48
N ASP A 36 -9.24 15.35 1.65
CA ASP A 36 -8.55 15.71 0.39
C ASP A 36 -7.02 15.90 0.52
N ALA A 37 -6.50 16.09 1.75
CA ALA A 37 -5.09 16.17 2.08
C ALA A 37 -4.25 14.97 1.60
N CYS A 38 -4.85 13.80 1.39
CA CYS A 38 -4.13 12.60 0.93
C CYS A 38 -4.22 12.37 -0.58
N ARG A 39 -5.04 13.15 -1.30
CA ARG A 39 -5.30 13.00 -2.74
C ARG A 39 -4.02 13.10 -3.57
N ASP A 40 -3.13 14.02 -3.20
CA ASP A 40 -1.89 14.32 -3.92
C ASP A 40 -0.67 13.57 -3.33
N SER A 41 -0.92 12.51 -2.55
CA SER A 41 0.17 11.70 -1.96
C SER A 41 0.99 11.03 -3.05
N GLU A 42 2.31 11.25 -3.04
CA GLU A 42 3.24 10.51 -3.89
C GLU A 42 3.77 9.28 -3.14
N ILE A 43 3.24 8.12 -3.51
CA ILE A 43 3.71 6.83 -2.99
C ILE A 43 4.92 6.38 -3.82
N PRO A 44 6.10 6.15 -3.20
CA PRO A 44 7.26 5.67 -3.93
C PRO A 44 7.09 4.23 -4.38
N LEU A 45 7.93 3.80 -5.33
CA LEU A 45 7.99 2.39 -5.72
C LEU A 45 8.58 1.57 -4.57
N PRO A 46 7.91 0.48 -4.14
CA PRO A 46 8.49 -0.46 -3.18
C PRO A 46 9.73 -1.13 -3.76
N LEU A 47 10.70 -1.38 -2.89
CA LEU A 47 11.93 -2.09 -3.21
C LEU A 47 11.72 -3.59 -3.00
N ARG A 48 12.24 -4.39 -3.93
CA ARG A 48 12.31 -5.84 -3.75
C ARG A 48 13.41 -6.16 -2.75
N VAL A 49 13.09 -6.90 -1.69
CA VAL A 49 14.01 -7.28 -0.61
C VAL A 49 14.00 -8.79 -0.42
N ASP A 50 15.03 -9.31 0.25
CA ASP A 50 15.05 -10.72 0.64
C ASP A 50 14.02 -10.97 1.76
N PRO A 51 13.04 -11.86 1.56
CA PRO A 51 12.03 -12.17 2.57
C PRO A 51 12.63 -12.65 3.89
N GLY A 52 13.77 -13.36 3.86
CA GLY A 52 14.47 -13.82 5.06
C GLY A 52 14.96 -12.68 5.95
N THR A 53 15.05 -11.46 5.42
CA THR A 53 15.52 -10.26 6.14
C THR A 53 14.40 -9.28 6.51
N ASN A 54 13.17 -9.54 6.09
CA ASN A 54 12.04 -8.62 6.23
C ASN A 54 10.78 -9.36 6.72
N SER A 55 10.93 -10.22 7.72
CA SER A 55 9.82 -10.98 8.34
C SER A 55 8.99 -11.81 7.35
N GLY A 56 9.63 -12.28 6.28
CA GLY A 56 8.96 -12.92 5.17
C GLY A 56 8.05 -11.95 4.44
N CYS A 57 8.53 -10.75 4.09
CA CYS A 57 7.97 -9.76 3.15
C CYS A 57 9.03 -9.43 2.07
N ASN A 58 8.74 -9.54 0.77
CA ASN A 58 9.65 -9.48 -0.39
C ASN A 58 9.69 -8.05 -0.92
N TRP A 59 8.88 -7.18 -0.33
CA TRP A 59 8.71 -5.80 -0.71
C TRP A 59 8.81 -4.93 0.53
N ARG A 60 9.48 -3.79 0.38
CA ARG A 60 9.64 -2.80 1.45
C ARG A 60 9.48 -1.40 0.87
N ILE A 61 8.75 -0.54 1.58
CA ILE A 61 8.76 0.90 1.36
C ILE A 61 9.52 1.52 2.54
N GLU A 62 10.64 2.18 2.27
CA GLU A 62 11.53 2.68 3.33
C GLU A 62 11.06 4.00 3.95
N ALA A 63 10.41 4.84 3.15
CA ALA A 63 9.89 6.13 3.56
C ALA A 63 8.78 6.58 2.60
N PHE A 64 7.98 7.55 3.04
CA PHE A 64 6.92 8.17 2.25
C PHE A 64 7.15 9.69 2.12
N PRO A 65 8.22 10.14 1.43
CA PRO A 65 8.61 11.54 1.41
C PRO A 65 7.58 12.47 0.76
N GLY A 66 6.74 11.94 -0.15
CA GLY A 66 5.66 12.68 -0.80
C GLY A 66 4.29 12.49 -0.14
N VAL A 67 4.24 11.92 1.07
CA VAL A 67 3.03 11.79 1.87
C VAL A 67 3.07 12.84 2.97
N THR A 68 2.01 13.62 3.11
CA THR A 68 1.92 14.61 4.18
C THR A 68 1.83 13.91 5.55
N PRO A 69 2.29 14.53 6.65
CA PRO A 69 2.22 13.92 7.98
C PRO A 69 0.80 13.51 8.39
N ALA A 70 -0.22 14.22 7.91
CA ALA A 70 -1.63 13.90 8.16
C ALA A 70 -2.07 12.57 7.52
N CYS A 71 -1.41 12.17 6.43
CA CYS A 71 -1.74 10.99 5.64
C CYS A 71 -0.85 9.78 5.96
N GLN A 72 0.29 10.00 6.62
CA GLN A 72 1.29 8.96 6.84
C GLN A 72 0.72 7.72 7.54
N ALA A 73 -0.01 7.90 8.63
CA ALA A 73 -0.62 6.78 9.35
C ALA A 73 -1.61 5.97 8.50
N ALA A 74 -2.35 6.65 7.62
CA ALA A 74 -3.31 6.00 6.74
C ALA A 74 -2.62 5.22 5.62
N VAL A 75 -1.58 5.80 5.01
CA VAL A 75 -0.75 5.12 4.01
C VAL A 75 -0.08 3.89 4.59
N GLU A 76 0.47 3.98 5.80
CA GLU A 76 1.08 2.86 6.50
C GLU A 76 0.06 1.75 6.78
N ALA A 77 -1.14 2.09 7.27
CA ALA A 77 -2.20 1.13 7.53
C ALA A 77 -2.68 0.41 6.26
N ILE A 78 -2.95 1.16 5.18
CA ILE A 78 -3.37 0.59 3.89
C ILE A 78 -2.28 -0.32 3.33
N THR A 79 -1.02 0.10 3.39
CA THR A 79 0.10 -0.69 2.90
C THR A 79 0.22 -2.00 3.70
N ALA A 80 0.12 -1.95 5.03
CA ALA A 80 0.18 -3.14 5.88
C ALA A 80 -1.00 -4.10 5.66
N GLU A 81 -2.22 -3.59 5.53
CA GLU A 81 -3.41 -4.39 5.23
C GLU A 81 -3.28 -5.07 3.86
N MET A 82 -2.85 -4.32 2.84
CA MET A 82 -2.64 -4.83 1.49
C MET A 82 -1.56 -5.91 1.46
N MET A 83 -0.41 -5.71 2.12
CA MET A 83 0.67 -6.71 2.18
C MET A 83 0.20 -8.00 2.84
N ARG A 84 -0.63 -7.90 3.89
CA ARG A 84 -1.24 -9.06 4.56
C ARG A 84 -2.29 -9.76 3.69
N GLU A 85 -3.18 -9.00 3.04
CA GLU A 85 -4.30 -9.54 2.26
C GLU A 85 -3.82 -10.36 1.06
N TYR A 86 -2.78 -9.87 0.39
CA TYR A 86 -2.26 -10.52 -0.80
C TYR A 86 -1.23 -11.60 -0.52
N ASP A 87 -0.95 -11.88 0.75
CA ASP A 87 0.18 -12.71 1.16
C ASP A 87 1.38 -12.33 0.30
N LEU A 88 1.79 -11.07 0.42
CA LEU A 88 3.04 -10.59 -0.15
C LEU A 88 4.10 -10.87 0.89
N PRO A 89 4.62 -12.12 0.97
CA PRO A 89 5.80 -12.33 1.73
C PRO A 89 6.95 -11.75 0.96
#